data_AF-A0A7W0YV45-F1
#
_entry.id   AF-A0A7W0YV45-F1
#
_cell.length_a   1.000
_cell.length_b   1.000
_cell.length_c   1.000
_cell.angle_alpha   90.00
_cell.angle_beta   90.00
_cell.angle_gamma   90.00
#
_symmetry.space_group_name_H-M   'P 1'
#
loop_
_entity.id
_entity.type
_entity.pdbx_description
1 polymer ?
#
loop_
_entity_poly.entity_id
_entity_poly.type
_entity_poly.pdbx_seq_one_letter_code
_entity_poly.pdbx_strand_id
1 'polypeptide(L)' 'FFHGAALSDPARLFNASLEGKTRRAIDIHEDDEIDEAAFKELIRAAVGLNAAKPKK' A
#
# COMPACT_ATOMS: atom_id res chain seq x y z
N PHE A 1 -3.85 2.05 -3.70
CA PHE A 1 -3.06 0.96 -4.30
C PHE A 1 -3.96 -0.04 -5.02
N PHE A 2 -3.82 -0.18 -6.35
CA PHE A 2 -4.71 -1.04 -7.16
C PHE A 2 -4.54 -2.54 -6.86
N HIS A 3 -3.33 -2.97 -6.50
CA HIS A 3 -3.01 -4.32 -6.02
C HIS A 3 -2.67 -4.36 -4.53
N GLY A 4 -3.22 -3.42 -3.75
CA GLY A 4 -2.89 -3.25 -2.35
C GLY A 4 -3.20 -4.46 -1.47
N ALA A 5 -4.16 -5.31 -1.85
CA ALA A 5 -4.49 -6.52 -1.08
C ALA A 5 -3.39 -7.60 -1.14
N ALA A 6 -2.50 -7.54 -2.13
CA ALA A 6 -1.37 -8.46 -2.28
C ALA A 6 -0.07 -7.95 -1.63
N LEU A 7 -0.08 -6.71 -1.10
CA LEU A 7 1.08 -6.13 -0.44
C LEU A 7 1.06 -6.47 1.05
N SER A 8 2.22 -6.87 1.57
CA SER A 8 2.41 -6.97 3.00
C SER A 8 2.47 -5.57 3.60
N ASP A 9 1.68 -5.35 4.63
CA ASP A 9 1.60 -4.09 5.35
C ASP A 9 1.77 -4.36 6.86
N PRO A 10 3.00 -4.57 7.33
CA PRO A 10 3.27 -4.87 8.73
C PRO A 10 3.01 -3.66 9.65
N ALA A 11 3.18 -2.45 9.13
CA ALA A 11 2.92 -1.21 9.85
C ALA A 11 1.43 -0.82 9.88
N ARG A 12 0.56 -1.57 9.18
CA ARG A 12 -0.89 -1.34 9.07
C ARG A 12 -1.21 0.09 8.58
N LEU A 13 -0.47 0.55 7.57
CA LEU A 13 -0.69 1.84 6.93
C LEU A 13 -2.01 1.90 6.17
N PHE A 14 -2.50 0.78 5.63
CA PHE A 14 -3.81 0.70 5.01
C PHE A 14 -4.89 0.84 6.08
N ASN A 15 -5.65 1.93 6.00
CA ASN A 15 -6.78 2.24 6.87
C ASN A 15 -8.12 2.29 6.11
N ALA A 16 -8.09 2.22 4.77
CA ALA A 16 -9.27 2.37 3.93
C ALA A 16 -9.38 1.29 2.85
N SER A 17 -10.61 1.03 2.40
CA SER A 17 -10.93 0.01 1.40
C SER A 17 -10.43 -1.40 1.81
N LEU A 18 -10.46 -1.72 3.11
CA LEU A 18 -9.91 -2.96 3.68
C LEU A 18 -10.64 -4.24 3.23
N GLU A 19 -11.94 -4.14 2.97
CA GLU A 19 -12.75 -5.23 2.42
C GLU A 19 -12.52 -5.48 0.92
N GLY A 20 -11.75 -4.60 0.26
CA GLY A 20 -11.40 -4.74 -1.14
C GLY A 20 -10.49 -5.96 -1.37
N LYS A 21 -10.98 -6.96 -2.12
CA LYS A 21 -10.20 -8.16 -2.48
C LYS A 21 -8.95 -7.88 -3.33
N THR A 22 -8.89 -6.71 -3.97
CA THR A 22 -7.81 -6.36 -4.92
C THR A 22 -7.09 -5.07 -4.52
N ARG A 23 -7.84 -4.03 -4.14
CA ARG A 23 -7.32 -2.69 -3.84
C ARG A 23 -7.37 -2.39 -2.35
N ARG A 24 -6.39 -1.61 -1.88
CA ARG A 24 -6.37 -0.98 -0.55
C ARG A 24 -6.00 0.49 -0.66
N ALA A 25 -6.43 1.28 0.31
CA ALA A 25 -6.21 2.72 0.37
C ALA A 25 -5.63 3.14 1.72
N ILE A 26 -4.91 4.26 1.67
CA ILE A 26 -4.39 4.98 2.83
C ILE A 26 -5.04 6.35 2.71
N ASP A 27 -5.97 6.65 3.60
CA ASP A 27 -6.53 7.98 3.76
C ASP A 27 -5.62 8.71 4.76
N ILE A 28 -5.01 9.80 4.30
CA ILE A 28 -4.08 10.62 5.08
C ILE A 28 -4.81 11.93 5.40
N HIS A 29 -4.87 12.29 6.67
CA HIS A 29 -5.40 13.57 7.15
C HIS A 29 -4.28 14.55 7.45
N GLU A 30 -4.60 15.84 7.55
CA GLU A 30 -3.61 16.91 7.73
C GLU A 30 -2.80 16.79 9.03
N ASP A 31 -3.32 16.13 10.05
CA ASP A 31 -2.66 15.91 11.35
C ASP A 31 -2.14 14.46 11.55
N ASP A 32 -2.19 13.62 10.50
CA ASP A 32 -1.69 12.24 10.62
C ASP A 32 -0.17 12.19 10.64
N GLU A 33 0.38 11.54 11.67
CA GLU A 33 1.80 11.21 11.72
C GLU A 33 2.06 9.95 10.87
N ILE A 34 2.77 10.13 9.75
CA ILE A 34 3.13 9.04 8.85
C ILE A 34 4.53 8.56 9.18
N ASP A 35 4.67 7.25 9.45
CA ASP A 35 5.99 6.61 9.48
C ASP A 35 6.57 6.59 8.05
N GLU A 36 7.49 7.52 7.79
CA GLU A 36 8.15 7.67 6.48
C GLU A 36 8.89 6.42 6.04
N ALA A 37 9.50 5.68 6.98
CA ALA A 37 10.25 4.48 6.67
C ALA A 37 9.31 3.35 6.23
N ALA A 38 8.23 3.15 6.99
CA ALA A 38 7.20 2.18 6.64
C ALA A 38 6.51 2.54 5.31
N PHE A 39 6.20 3.81 5.10
CA PHE A 39 5.56 4.27 3.88
C PHE A 39 6.45 4.06 2.64
N LYS A 40 7.75 4.39 2.75
CA LYS A 40 8.72 4.15 1.67
C LYS A 40 8.88 2.67 1.36
N GLU A 41 8.92 1.80 2.38
CA GLU A 41 8.98 0.35 2.19
C GLU A 41 7.71 -0.18 1.50
N LEU A 42 6.52 0.30 1.88
CA LEU A 42 5.27 -0.05 1.22
C LEU A 42 5.27 0.32 -0.27
N ILE A 43 5.78 1.52 -0.60
CA ILE A 43 5.90 1.97 -2.00
C ILE A 43 6.89 1.09 -2.77
N ARG A 44 8.04 0.74 -2.18
CA ARG A 44 9.01 -0.18 -2.81
C ARG A 44 8.41 -1.55 -3.06
N ALA A 45 7.68 -2.10 -2.10
CA ALA A 45 6.98 -3.37 -2.25
C ALA A 45 5.95 -3.31 -3.38
N ALA A 46 5.19 -2.20 -3.48
CA ALA A 46 4.23 -1.98 -4.56
C ALA A 46 4.89 -1.91 -5.94
N VAL A 47 6.01 -1.20 -6.05
CA VAL A 47 6.79 -1.10 -7.28
C VAL A 47 7.32 -2.48 -7.67
N GLY A 48 7.90 -3.24 -6.74
CA GLY A 48 8.38 -4.60 -6.99
C GLY A 48 7.28 -5.52 -7.49
N LEU A 49 6.11 -5.50 -6.84
CA LEU A 49 4.95 -6.30 -7.26
C LEU A 49 4.48 -5.92 -8.67
N ASN A 50 4.43 -4.64 -9.00
CA ASN A 50 3.99 -4.16 -10.31
C ASN A 50 5.02 -4.46 -11.40
N ALA A 51 6.31 -4.36 -11.10
CA ALA A 51 7.39 -4.67 -12.04
C ALA A 51 7.51 -6.18 -12.32
N ALA A 52 7.23 -7.02 -11.32
CA ALA A 52 7.20 -8.48 -11.50
C ALA A 52 5.99 -8.97 -12.31
N LYS A 53 4.93 -8.16 -12.43
CA LYS A 53 3.81 -8.49 -13.33
C LYS A 53 4.20 -8.16 -14.76
N PRO A 54 4.14 -9.13 -15.69
CA PRO A 54 4.35 -8.84 -17.10
C PRO A 54 3.30 -7.83 -17.56
N LYS A 55 3.74 -6.75 -18.21
CA LYS A 55 2.83 -5.89 -18.98
C LYS A 55 2.19 -6.76 -20.05
N LYS A 56 0.90 -7.04 -19.91
CA LYS A 56 0.07 -7.55 -21.00
C LYS A 56 -0.21 -6.44 -22.00
#